data_AF-A0A140L8A2-F1
#
_entry.id   AF-A0A140L8A2-F1
#
_cell.length_a   1.000
_cell.length_b   1.000
_cell.length_c   1.000
_cell.angle_alpha   90.00
_cell.angle_beta   90.00
_cell.angle_gamma   90.00
#
_symmetry.space_group_name_H-M   'P 1'
#
loop_
_entity.id
_entity.type
_entity.pdbx_description
1 polymer ?
#
loop_
_entity_poly.entity_id
_entity_poly.type
_entity_poly.pdbx_seq_one_letter_code
_entity_poly.pdbx_strand_id
1 'polypeptide(L)'
;MIGKISKLLRSRKGFTLIELIVVMAILGILAAIAVPKFSGFTDRAKKAADEQLASIIGNAINLALSTNEFKHITTGQSTIVVTNDTTNNVLNFDGTGIKDSDGITDLSDANLGNKMKNYVDNKKLLQYYKKITYTIESNGDVSFTFSTTLP
;
A
#
# COMPACT_ATOMS: atom_id res chain seq x y z
N MET A 1 -50.39 39.25 24.70
CA MET A 1 -48.92 39.36 24.52
C MET A 1 -48.39 38.70 23.22
N ILE A 2 -49.22 38.40 22.21
CA ILE A 2 -48.86 37.56 21.05
C ILE A 2 -48.32 38.34 19.82
N GLY A 3 -48.52 39.66 19.75
CA GLY A 3 -48.17 40.46 18.55
C GLY A 3 -46.67 40.63 18.27
N LYS A 4 -45.76 40.32 19.22
CA LYS A 4 -44.31 40.49 19.04
C LYS A 4 -43.65 39.33 18.27
N ILE A 5 -44.23 38.13 18.30
CA ILE A 5 -43.65 36.93 17.67
C ILE A 5 -43.80 36.96 16.13
N SER A 6 -44.91 37.51 15.61
CA SER A 6 -45.15 37.59 14.16
C SER A 6 -44.21 38.56 13.43
N LYS A 7 -43.66 39.56 14.13
CA LYS A 7 -42.71 40.54 13.57
C LYS A 7 -41.30 39.96 13.39
N LEU A 8 -40.92 38.96 14.19
CA LEU A 8 -39.63 38.25 14.07
C LEU A 8 -39.59 37.28 12.88
N LEU A 9 -40.75 36.70 12.50
CA LEU A 9 -40.84 35.77 11.37
C LEU A 9 -40.81 36.46 9.99
N ARG A 10 -41.15 37.76 9.91
CA ARG A 10 -41.16 38.54 8.65
C ARG A 10 -39.79 39.06 8.20
N SER A 11 -38.73 38.84 8.98
CA SER A 11 -37.37 39.33 8.67
C SER A 11 -36.44 38.27 8.05
N ARG A 12 -36.96 37.12 7.61
CA ARG A 12 -36.14 36.14 6.89
C ARG A 12 -36.00 36.59 5.43
N LYS A 13 -34.96 37.37 5.12
CA LYS A 13 -34.50 37.53 3.74
C LYS A 13 -34.11 36.14 3.23
N GLY A 14 -34.91 35.58 2.33
CA GLY A 14 -34.61 34.32 1.66
C GLY A 14 -33.45 34.49 0.70
N PHE A 15 -32.67 33.42 0.51
CA PHE A 15 -31.64 33.34 -0.53
C PHE A 15 -32.29 33.43 -1.90
N THR A 16 -31.73 34.20 -2.82
CA THR A 16 -32.26 34.30 -4.17
C THR A 16 -31.83 33.07 -5.00
N LEU A 17 -32.67 32.65 -5.94
CA LEU A 17 -32.32 31.54 -6.85
C LEU A 17 -31.07 31.87 -7.68
N ILE A 18 -30.88 33.15 -8.02
CA ILE A 18 -29.71 33.59 -8.78
C ILE A 18 -28.41 33.44 -7.98
N GLU A 19 -28.42 33.73 -6.67
CA GLU A 19 -27.24 33.51 -5.82
C GLU A 19 -26.86 32.04 -5.77
N LEU A 20 -27.84 31.13 -5.71
CA LEU A 20 -27.55 29.70 -5.72
C LEU A 20 -27.00 29.21 -7.07
N ILE A 21 -27.52 29.74 -8.18
CA ILE A 21 -27.06 29.39 -9.54
C ILE A 21 -25.61 29.82 -9.76
N VAL A 22 -25.23 31.03 -9.33
CA VAL A 22 -23.84 31.52 -9.46
C VAL A 22 -22.88 30.67 -8.62
N VAL A 23 -23.28 30.27 -7.42
CA VAL A 23 -22.46 29.40 -6.57
C VAL A 23 -22.23 28.05 -7.23
N MET A 24 -23.27 27.42 -7.78
CA MET A 24 -23.14 26.14 -8.48
C MET A 24 -22.31 26.25 -9.75
N ALA A 25 -22.39 27.37 -10.47
CA ALA A 25 -21.54 27.63 -11.64
C ALA A 25 -20.05 27.69 -11.25
N ILE A 26 -19.70 28.40 -10.16
CA ILE A 26 -18.32 28.47 -9.67
C ILE A 26 -17.85 27.11 -9.15
N LEU A 27 -18.67 26.40 -8.37
CA LEU A 27 -18.36 25.05 -7.89
C LEU A 27 -18.15 24.07 -9.05
N GLY A 28 -18.92 24.19 -10.13
CA GLY A 28 -18.76 23.38 -11.34
C GLY A 28 -17.39 23.59 -12.01
N ILE A 29 -16.95 24.85 -12.14
CA ILE A 29 -15.63 25.18 -12.70
C ILE A 29 -14.50 24.62 -11.80
N LEU A 30 -14.61 24.81 -10.48
CA LEU A 30 -13.63 24.29 -9.53
C LEU A 30 -13.56 22.76 -9.57
N ALA A 31 -14.72 22.08 -9.61
CA ALA A 31 -14.79 20.63 -9.70
C ALA A 31 -14.16 20.10 -11.00
N ALA A 32 -14.42 20.75 -12.13
CA ALA A 32 -13.85 20.35 -13.43
C ALA A 32 -12.31 20.36 -13.44
N ILE A 33 -11.67 21.30 -12.73
CA ILE A 33 -10.20 21.37 -12.61
C ILE A 33 -9.68 20.44 -11.50
N ALA A 34 -10.42 20.30 -10.40
CA ALA A 34 -9.97 19.53 -9.23
C ALA A 34 -9.98 18.02 -9.47
N VAL A 35 -11.03 17.48 -10.11
CA VAL A 35 -11.20 16.03 -10.35
C VAL A 35 -10.01 15.39 -11.08
N PRO A 36 -9.57 15.87 -12.26
CA PRO A 36 -8.44 15.25 -12.97
C PRO A 36 -7.13 15.37 -12.19
N LYS A 37 -6.93 16.45 -11.43
CA LYS A 37 -5.74 16.63 -10.58
C LYS A 37 -5.69 15.64 -9.41
N PHE A 38 -6.84 15.34 -8.81
CA PHE A 38 -6.91 14.40 -7.68
C PHE A 38 -6.86 12.92 -8.11
N SER A 39 -7.33 12.59 -9.32
CA SER A 39 -7.39 11.21 -9.82
C SER A 39 -6.05 10.47 -9.72
N GLY A 40 -4.94 11.11 -10.12
CA GLY A 40 -3.61 10.48 -10.08
C GLY A 40 -2.85 10.64 -8.76
N PHE A 41 -3.36 11.43 -7.80
CA PHE A 41 -2.66 11.66 -6.53
C PHE A 41 -2.66 10.41 -5.66
N THR A 42 -3.81 9.74 -5.57
CA THR A 42 -3.99 8.51 -4.79
C THR A 42 -3.07 7.40 -5.30
N ASP A 43 -2.96 7.21 -6.62
CA ASP A 43 -2.14 6.14 -7.19
C ASP A 43 -0.64 6.42 -7.00
N ARG A 44 -0.21 7.68 -7.13
CA ARG A 44 1.18 8.07 -6.81
C ARG A 44 1.51 7.85 -5.34
N ALA A 45 0.57 8.18 -4.44
CA ALA A 45 0.76 7.97 -3.01
C ALA A 45 0.87 6.48 -2.68
N LYS A 46 0.03 5.63 -3.29
CA LYS A 46 0.11 4.17 -3.14
C LYS A 46 1.44 3.62 -3.69
N LYS A 47 1.84 4.05 -4.88
CA LYS A 47 3.11 3.65 -5.50
C LYS A 47 4.31 4.01 -4.61
N ALA A 48 4.37 5.25 -4.13
CA ALA A 48 5.45 5.71 -3.27
C ALA A 48 5.51 4.94 -1.94
N ALA A 49 4.34 4.62 -1.35
CA ALA A 49 4.27 3.80 -0.15
C ALA A 49 4.81 2.38 -0.41
N ASP A 50 4.41 1.74 -1.50
CA ASP A 50 4.89 0.41 -1.87
C ASP A 50 6.41 0.39 -2.14
N GLU A 51 6.96 1.41 -2.82
CA GLU A 51 8.40 1.57 -3.06
C GLU A 51 9.19 1.77 -1.75
N GLN A 52 8.69 2.61 -0.84
CA GLN A 52 9.32 2.82 0.46
C GLN A 52 9.38 1.52 1.27
N LEU A 53 8.30 0.76 1.27
CA LEU A 53 8.24 -0.53 1.96
C LEU A 53 9.20 -1.54 1.35
N ALA A 54 9.34 -1.53 0.02
CA ALA A 54 10.29 -2.39 -0.66
C ALA A 54 11.72 -2.13 -0.18
N SER A 55 12.10 -0.85 -0.07
CA SER A 55 13.41 -0.47 0.46
C SER A 55 13.61 -0.90 1.92
N ILE A 56 12.60 -0.74 2.78
CA ILE A 56 12.68 -1.15 4.19
C ILE A 56 12.93 -2.66 4.31
N ILE A 57 12.20 -3.47 3.54
CA ILE A 57 12.35 -4.93 3.53
C ILE A 57 13.70 -5.33 2.94
N GLY A 58 14.12 -4.73 1.82
CA GLY A 58 15.44 -4.97 1.23
C GLY A 58 16.59 -4.68 2.19
N ASN A 59 16.49 -3.58 2.96
CA ASN A 59 17.48 -3.25 3.99
C ASN A 59 17.49 -4.26 5.14
N ALA A 60 16.33 -4.76 5.56
CA ALA A 60 16.24 -5.81 6.58
C ALA A 60 16.86 -7.13 6.09
N ILE A 61 16.67 -7.48 4.81
CA ILE A 61 17.31 -8.64 4.19
C ILE A 61 18.84 -8.45 4.19
N ASN A 62 19.34 -7.31 3.72
CA ASN A 62 20.78 -6.99 3.75
C ASN A 62 21.39 -7.10 5.15
N LEU A 63 20.69 -6.56 6.17
CA LEU A 63 21.13 -6.65 7.56
C LEU A 63 21.24 -8.11 8.01
N ALA A 64 20.21 -8.91 7.77
CA ALA A 64 20.16 -10.30 8.21
C ALA A 64 21.16 -11.21 7.46
N LEU A 65 21.51 -10.87 6.22
CA LEU A 65 22.63 -11.49 5.49
C LEU A 65 23.98 -11.11 6.13
N SER A 66 24.16 -9.86 6.52
CA SER A 66 25.41 -9.38 7.14
C SER A 66 25.66 -9.97 8.54
N THR A 67 24.60 -10.32 9.28
CA THR A 67 24.67 -10.91 10.63
C THR A 67 24.80 -12.44 10.61
N ASN A 68 24.83 -13.07 9.43
CA ASN A 68 24.79 -14.52 9.25
C ASN A 68 23.58 -15.21 9.90
N GLU A 69 22.48 -14.49 10.15
CA GLU A 69 21.23 -15.08 10.63
C GLU A 69 20.57 -15.96 9.56
N PHE A 70 20.80 -15.64 8.27
CA PHE A 70 20.47 -16.50 7.15
C PHE A 70 21.71 -17.28 6.68
N LYS A 71 21.78 -18.57 7.01
CA LYS A 71 22.89 -19.46 6.63
C LYS A 71 22.52 -20.26 5.39
N HIS A 72 23.28 -20.07 4.30
CA HIS A 72 23.18 -20.71 2.97
C HIS A 72 22.33 -19.98 1.92
N ILE A 73 22.99 -19.15 1.13
CA ILE A 73 22.77 -19.14 -0.32
C ILE A 73 23.45 -20.41 -0.84
N THR A 74 22.67 -21.48 -1.06
CA THR A 74 23.22 -22.66 -1.73
C THR A 74 23.47 -22.29 -3.19
N THR A 75 24.74 -22.24 -3.60
CA THR A 75 25.26 -22.02 -4.96
C THR A 75 24.23 -21.52 -5.98
N GLY A 76 24.02 -20.21 -6.08
CA GLY A 76 23.07 -19.61 -7.02
C GLY A 76 22.36 -18.36 -6.51
N GLN A 77 21.34 -17.93 -7.22
CA GLN A 77 20.48 -16.80 -6.87
C GLN A 77 19.32 -17.29 -5.99
N SER A 78 19.03 -16.57 -4.90
CA SER A 78 17.83 -16.80 -4.07
C SER A 78 16.80 -15.70 -4.31
N THR A 79 15.52 -16.04 -4.35
CA THR A 79 14.45 -15.04 -4.46
C THR A 79 13.48 -15.10 -3.28
N ILE A 80 12.99 -13.93 -2.85
CA ILE A 80 11.89 -13.78 -1.88
C ILE A 80 10.78 -13.04 -2.61
N VAL A 81 9.58 -13.62 -2.63
CA VAL A 81 8.44 -13.03 -3.32
C VAL A 81 7.41 -12.53 -2.30
N VAL A 82 6.94 -11.30 -2.49
CA VAL A 82 5.89 -10.68 -1.68
C VAL A 82 4.73 -10.39 -2.62
N THR A 83 3.62 -11.12 -2.46
CA THR A 83 2.42 -11.02 -3.31
C THR A 83 1.22 -10.53 -2.53
N ASN A 84 0.30 -9.86 -3.24
CA ASN A 84 -1.06 -9.58 -2.80
C ASN A 84 -2.02 -10.35 -3.72
N ASP A 85 -2.38 -11.57 -3.32
CA ASP A 85 -3.40 -12.37 -4.00
C ASP A 85 -4.75 -12.16 -3.31
N THR A 86 -5.79 -11.89 -4.09
CA THR A 86 -7.18 -11.72 -3.65
C THR A 86 -7.74 -12.87 -2.84
N THR A 87 -7.12 -14.05 -2.91
CA THR A 87 -7.58 -15.26 -2.22
C THR A 87 -6.99 -15.39 -0.82
N ASN A 88 -5.84 -14.76 -0.56
CA ASN A 88 -5.20 -14.57 0.74
C ASN A 88 -4.02 -13.60 0.50
N ASN A 89 -3.86 -12.53 1.31
CA ASN A 89 -2.64 -11.72 1.33
C ASN A 89 -1.45 -12.54 1.88
N VAL A 90 -1.00 -13.52 1.11
CA VAL A 90 0.09 -14.41 1.49
C VAL A 90 1.40 -13.78 1.05
N LEU A 91 2.28 -13.54 2.03
CA LEU A 91 3.70 -13.52 1.77
C LEU A 91 4.15 -14.93 1.43
N ASN A 92 4.12 -15.26 0.14
CA ASN A 92 4.67 -16.50 -0.36
C ASN A 92 6.19 -16.36 -0.44
N PHE A 93 6.88 -16.77 0.62
CA PHE A 93 8.32 -17.03 0.55
C PHE A 93 8.56 -18.23 -0.35
N ASP A 94 8.51 -18.04 -1.67
CA ASP A 94 8.95 -19.05 -2.63
C ASP A 94 10.48 -19.12 -2.56
N GLY A 95 10.97 -19.74 -1.49
CA GLY A 95 12.38 -19.91 -1.18
C GLY A 95 13.00 -20.91 -2.14
N THR A 96 13.21 -20.48 -3.38
CA THR A 96 14.23 -21.09 -4.24
C THR A 96 15.60 -20.68 -3.70
N GLY A 97 16.02 -21.24 -2.56
CA GLY A 97 17.40 -21.16 -2.08
C GLY A 97 17.66 -20.70 -0.64
N ILE A 98 16.69 -20.15 0.10
CA ILE A 98 16.86 -19.80 1.52
C ILE A 98 16.37 -20.95 2.38
N LYS A 99 17.31 -21.73 2.91
CA LYS A 99 17.07 -22.75 3.93
C LYS A 99 17.68 -22.25 5.23
N ASP A 100 17.00 -22.45 6.36
CA ASP A 100 17.67 -22.32 7.65
C ASP A 100 18.72 -23.45 7.82
N SER A 101 19.48 -23.40 8.91
CA SER A 101 20.50 -24.41 9.24
C SER A 101 19.97 -25.86 9.31
N ASP A 102 18.64 -26.03 9.39
CA ASP A 102 17.95 -27.31 9.58
C ASP A 102 17.13 -27.74 8.34
N GLY A 103 17.18 -26.97 7.24
CA GLY A 103 16.52 -27.33 5.98
C GLY A 103 14.99 -27.13 5.97
N ILE A 104 14.44 -26.35 6.90
CA ILE A 104 12.99 -26.13 7.01
C ILE A 104 12.55 -25.11 5.94
N THR A 105 11.74 -25.58 4.99
CA THR A 105 11.00 -24.78 4.00
C THR A 105 9.58 -24.45 4.47
N ASP A 106 9.29 -24.63 5.76
CA ASP A 106 7.94 -24.58 6.27
C ASP A 106 7.74 -23.38 7.21
N LEU A 107 6.86 -22.48 6.80
CA LEU A 107 6.33 -21.37 7.61
C LEU A 107 5.09 -21.83 8.41
N SER A 108 4.82 -23.14 8.48
CA SER A 108 4.02 -23.75 9.54
C SER A 108 4.91 -23.76 10.80
N ASP A 109 4.59 -23.11 11.92
CA ASP A 109 3.29 -22.94 12.55
C ASP A 109 3.19 -21.58 13.26
N ALA A 110 2.05 -20.91 13.07
CA ALA A 110 1.52 -19.82 13.90
C ALA A 110 2.31 -18.50 14.12
N ASN A 111 3.59 -18.32 13.76
CA ASN A 111 4.38 -17.18 14.30
C ASN A 111 5.14 -16.20 13.39
N LEU A 112 5.29 -16.42 12.07
CA LEU A 112 5.88 -15.40 11.17
C LEU A 112 5.02 -15.15 9.94
N GLY A 113 4.63 -16.19 9.19
CA GLY A 113 3.72 -16.08 8.04
C GLY A 113 2.39 -15.39 8.38
N ASN A 114 1.76 -15.76 9.51
CA ASN A 114 0.52 -15.11 9.98
C ASN A 114 0.74 -13.68 10.49
N LYS A 115 1.87 -13.40 11.17
CA LYS A 115 2.20 -12.03 11.59
C LYS A 115 2.41 -11.14 10.38
N MET A 116 3.17 -11.62 9.41
CA MET A 116 3.47 -10.87 8.20
C MET A 116 2.26 -10.76 7.27
N LYS A 117 1.40 -11.79 7.19
CA LYS A 117 0.08 -11.70 6.56
C LYS A 117 -0.77 -10.62 7.23
N ASN A 118 -0.85 -10.60 8.56
CA ASN A 118 -1.50 -9.52 9.30
C ASN A 118 -0.84 -8.16 9.03
N TYR A 119 0.50 -8.07 8.90
CA TYR A 119 1.16 -6.82 8.55
C TYR A 119 0.81 -6.37 7.13
N VAL A 120 0.76 -7.27 6.14
CA VAL A 120 0.38 -6.97 4.74
C VAL A 120 -1.10 -6.57 4.64
N ASP A 121 -1.98 -7.36 5.25
CA ASP A 121 -3.43 -7.15 5.31
C ASP A 121 -3.79 -5.86 6.07
N ASN A 122 -3.23 -5.67 7.27
CA ASN A 122 -3.58 -4.55 8.14
C ASN A 122 -2.97 -3.23 7.65
N LYS A 123 -1.76 -3.24 7.08
CA LYS A 123 -1.11 -2.03 6.55
C LYS A 123 -1.56 -1.68 5.12
N LYS A 124 -2.40 -2.51 4.46
CA LYS A 124 -2.78 -2.36 3.04
C LYS A 124 -1.55 -2.23 2.16
N LEU A 125 -0.63 -3.17 2.26
CA LEU A 125 0.57 -3.17 1.42
C LEU A 125 0.20 -3.61 0.00
N LEU A 126 1.01 -3.22 -0.99
CA LEU A 126 0.82 -3.63 -2.38
C LEU A 126 -0.52 -3.12 -2.95
N GLN A 127 -0.80 -1.83 -2.68
CA GLN A 127 -2.01 -1.16 -3.18
C GLN A 127 -1.88 -0.70 -4.63
N TYR A 128 -0.65 -0.50 -5.12
CA TYR A 128 -0.35 -0.18 -6.50
C TYR A 128 0.30 -1.37 -7.23
N TYR A 129 1.31 -1.98 -6.61
CA TYR A 129 1.94 -3.20 -7.14
C TYR A 129 1.23 -4.45 -6.62
N LYS A 130 1.21 -5.54 -7.40
CA LYS A 130 0.66 -6.83 -6.95
C LYS A 130 1.73 -7.80 -6.45
N LYS A 131 2.98 -7.56 -6.83
CA LYS A 131 4.13 -8.40 -6.47
C LYS A 131 5.41 -7.57 -6.35
N ILE A 132 6.21 -7.86 -5.32
CA ILE A 132 7.61 -7.46 -5.21
C ILE A 132 8.44 -8.74 -5.14
N THR A 133 9.51 -8.82 -5.94
CA THR A 133 10.47 -9.93 -5.89
C THR A 133 11.82 -9.37 -5.48
N TYR A 134 12.32 -9.82 -4.33
CA TYR A 134 13.69 -9.59 -3.90
C TYR A 134 14.56 -10.70 -4.42
N THR A 135 15.74 -10.33 -4.89
CA THR A 135 16.71 -11.24 -5.48
C THR A 135 18.02 -11.04 -4.75
N ILE A 136 18.52 -12.10 -4.17
CA ILE A 136 19.81 -12.15 -3.48
C ILE A 136 20.76 -12.91 -4.40
N GLU A 137 21.76 -12.20 -4.91
CA GLU A 137 22.77 -12.78 -5.79
C GLU A 137 23.84 -13.52 -4.98
N SER A 138 24.57 -14.44 -5.63
CA SER A 138 25.61 -15.25 -4.99
C SER A 138 26.74 -14.41 -4.37
N ASN A 139 26.90 -13.15 -4.78
CA ASN A 139 27.85 -12.20 -4.24
C ASN A 139 27.34 -11.45 -2.99
N GLY A 140 26.09 -11.70 -2.57
CA GLY A 140 25.44 -11.05 -1.44
C GLY A 140 24.65 -9.78 -1.78
N ASP A 141 24.65 -9.34 -3.04
CA ASP A 141 23.89 -8.16 -3.46
C ASP A 141 22.39 -8.46 -3.42
N VAL A 142 21.63 -7.53 -2.83
CA VAL A 142 20.17 -7.59 -2.78
C VAL A 142 19.58 -6.58 -3.75
N SER A 143 18.83 -7.08 -4.72
CA SER A 143 18.02 -6.28 -5.64
C SER A 143 16.53 -6.57 -5.44
N PHE A 144 15.66 -5.69 -5.93
CA PHE A 144 14.22 -5.92 -5.92
C PHE A 144 13.56 -5.43 -7.21
N THR A 145 12.47 -6.10 -7.59
CA THR A 145 11.68 -5.79 -8.79
C THR A 145 10.19 -5.73 -8.43
N PHE A 146 9.45 -4.94 -9.19
CA PHE A 146 8.01 -4.73 -8.98
C PHE A 146 7.21 -5.29 -10.16
N SER A 147 6.02 -5.84 -9.88
CA SER A 147 5.04 -6.19 -10.90
C SER A 147 3.63 -5.72 -10.52
N THR A 148 2.91 -5.16 -11.49
CA THR A 148 1.50 -4.76 -11.36
C THR A 148 0.52 -5.89 -11.72
N THR A 149 1.04 -7.01 -12.24
CA THR A 149 0.29 -8.23 -12.55
C THR A 149 0.79 -9.41 -11.72
N LEU A 150 -0.11 -10.33 -11.40
CA LEU A 150 0.26 -11.65 -10.86
C LEU A 150 0.57 -12.56 -12.07
N PRO A 151 1.59 -13.44 -11.98
CA PRO A 151 1.85 -14.45 -13.01
C PRO A 151 0.72 -15.47 -13.11
#